data_AF-A0A3D3VMR9-F1
#
_entry.id   AF-A0A3D3VMR9-F1
#
_cell.length_a   1.000
_cell.length_b   1.000
_cell.length_c   1.000
_cell.angle_alpha   90.00
_cell.angle_beta   90.00
_cell.angle_gamma   90.00
#
_symmetry.space_group_name_H-M   'P 1'
#
loop_
_entity.id
_entity.type
_entity.pdbx_description
1 polymer ?
#
loop_
_entity_poly.entity_id
_entity_poly.type
_entity_poly.pdbx_seq_one_letter_code
_entity_poly.pdbx_strand_id
1 'polypeptide(L)'
;NSMADVVYSVWLAKNEVARLEMANRSLQKEKSALEWNYRMNLGPSSKSMTQIGTNPTSQGSILSPEDEARVEPIKEALSDVRATMVNNKLKKEASIVQAKIDFQMMIIQYFAQRRFRHVLIGTRFYRALFGDGDNRISALDQISSQLPVDKDAGQVKVKAKLDPKISGKGGSGGYVGAGSGTGNGRRNTGVAAGGDTSSSGGAFSAEGMQLGVENLGVESLISAGASGLKALGKMINSLGQLDALANEAIRDVDEGVEAYKFLLEKNELKSATERLFETFMMGEYMPSVRKLSRDEKRRALEFTQKTNELLAALEVNDLTRAEDIILELSKGARDFDTSKPLAVVETAKTVSAMHLAKAKAAAASGDKATLETELRAATEIWPRNPALAKVSAAIFSQTDVQQQALNDFDRLIAQKNYRQIFDDKVRFIAATAMFPDRQEKLKGVLDRVQSAEASLMRSHELAKRGDPAGAWESVERGFADYPDDPKLNQARADYTTQAAEFVRSVRTAQEMERKRQIGSSLAWYLRALQDYPNSEIARDGIDRISAELVK
;
A
#
# COMPACT_ATOMS: atom_id res chain seq x y z
N ASN A 1 19.62 -0.62 -12.65
CA ASN A 1 21.05 -0.29 -12.82
C ASN A 1 21.71 -0.23 -11.46
N SER A 2 22.81 -0.96 -11.29
CA SER A 2 23.59 -0.89 -10.07
C SER A 2 24.45 0.39 -10.08
N MET A 3 24.86 0.86 -8.91
CA MET A 3 25.77 2.01 -8.80
C MET A 3 27.09 1.76 -9.54
N ALA A 4 27.56 0.52 -9.59
CA ALA A 4 28.75 0.14 -10.34
C ALA A 4 28.59 0.37 -11.85
N ASP A 5 27.44 0.01 -12.42
CA ASP A 5 27.18 0.16 -13.87
C ASP A 5 27.20 1.63 -14.29
N VAL A 6 26.61 2.49 -13.47
CA VAL A 6 26.54 3.94 -13.72
C VAL A 6 27.92 4.58 -13.52
N VAL A 7 28.68 4.20 -12.50
CA VAL A 7 30.07 4.67 -12.35
C VAL A 7 30.93 4.23 -13.53
N TYR A 8 30.74 3.00 -14.01
CA TYR A 8 31.43 2.47 -15.19
C TYR A 8 31.04 3.21 -16.47
N SER A 9 29.76 3.56 -16.67
CA SER A 9 29.32 4.34 -17.83
C SER A 9 29.92 5.75 -17.82
N VAL A 10 30.05 6.39 -16.65
CA VAL A 10 30.77 7.67 -16.51
C VAL A 10 32.24 7.52 -16.87
N TRP A 11 32.89 6.44 -16.44
CA TRP A 11 34.29 6.16 -16.80
C TRP A 11 34.46 5.98 -18.32
N LEU A 12 33.58 5.19 -18.96
CA LEU A 12 33.57 5.02 -20.41
C LEU A 12 33.37 6.34 -21.16
N ALA A 13 32.43 7.18 -20.70
CA ALA A 13 32.20 8.50 -21.27
C ALA A 13 33.45 9.39 -21.17
N LYS A 14 34.14 9.39 -20.02
CA LYS A 14 35.39 10.14 -19.85
C LYS A 14 36.51 9.61 -20.75
N ASN A 15 36.60 8.30 -20.94
CA ASN A 15 37.60 7.71 -21.83
C ASN A 15 37.32 8.07 -23.31
N GLU A 16 36.07 8.03 -23.75
CA GLU A 16 35.68 8.45 -25.09
C GLU A 16 35.94 9.94 -25.32
N VAL A 17 35.69 10.78 -24.32
CA VAL A 17 36.07 12.20 -24.34
C VAL A 17 37.57 12.39 -24.55
N ALA A 18 38.41 11.67 -23.81
CA ALA A 18 39.87 11.74 -23.96
C ALA A 18 40.32 11.30 -25.36
N ARG A 19 39.69 10.27 -25.93
CA ARG A 19 39.93 9.83 -27.30
C ARG A 19 39.55 10.89 -28.32
N LEU A 20 38.38 11.51 -28.19
CA LEU A 20 37.92 12.60 -29.06
C LEU A 20 38.81 13.84 -28.95
N GLU A 21 39.37 14.13 -27.77
CA GLU A 21 40.34 15.21 -27.60
C GLU A 21 41.65 14.94 -28.35
N MET A 22 42.18 13.72 -28.29
CA MET A 22 43.36 13.34 -29.07
C MET A 22 43.10 13.46 -30.57
N ALA A 23 41.95 13.00 -31.04
CA ALA A 23 41.53 13.14 -32.44
C ALA A 23 41.37 14.62 -32.86
N ASN A 24 40.82 15.46 -31.99
CA ASN A 24 40.72 16.89 -32.26
C ASN A 24 42.09 17.59 -32.29
N ARG A 25 43.08 17.12 -31.54
CA ARG A 25 44.46 17.64 -31.61
C ARG A 25 45.12 17.31 -32.95
N SER A 26 44.90 16.13 -33.52
CA SER A 26 45.40 15.79 -34.85
C SER A 26 44.70 16.61 -35.93
N LEU A 27 43.37 16.72 -35.87
CA LEU A 27 42.58 17.55 -36.80
C LEU A 27 42.97 19.03 -36.71
N GLN A 28 43.34 19.54 -35.53
CA GLN A 28 43.83 20.92 -35.40
C GLN A 28 45.18 21.14 -36.09
N LYS A 29 46.09 20.16 -36.04
CA LYS A 29 47.35 20.21 -36.79
C LYS A 29 47.10 20.19 -38.29
N GLU A 30 46.22 19.30 -38.75
CA GLU A 30 45.82 19.19 -40.15
C GLU A 30 45.16 20.48 -40.65
N LYS A 31 44.22 21.04 -39.89
CA LYS A 31 43.64 22.36 -40.14
C LYS A 31 44.71 23.43 -40.30
N SER A 32 45.68 23.50 -39.38
CA SER A 32 46.74 24.52 -39.44
C SER A 32 47.67 24.34 -40.66
N ALA A 33 47.91 23.10 -41.09
CA ALA A 33 48.65 22.81 -42.31
C ALA A 33 47.86 23.18 -43.57
N LEU A 34 46.57 22.87 -43.62
CA LEU A 34 45.66 23.27 -44.71
C LEU A 34 45.51 24.79 -44.80
N GLU A 35 45.39 25.50 -43.68
CA GLU A 35 45.36 26.96 -43.65
C GLU A 35 46.68 27.59 -44.11
N TRP A 36 47.81 26.96 -43.77
CA TRP A 36 49.12 27.37 -44.28
C TRP A 36 49.23 27.14 -45.79
N ASN A 37 48.83 25.97 -46.29
CA ASN A 37 48.80 25.63 -47.73
C ASN A 37 47.89 26.57 -48.52
N TYR A 38 46.68 26.83 -48.00
CA TYR A 38 45.72 27.78 -48.58
C TYR A 38 46.34 29.19 -48.70
N ARG A 39 47.01 29.67 -47.64
CA ARG A 39 47.68 30.98 -47.65
C ARG A 39 48.87 31.02 -48.61
N MET A 40 49.63 29.93 -48.73
CA MET A 40 50.78 29.86 -49.63
C MET A 40 50.36 29.78 -51.10
N ASN A 41 49.27 29.08 -51.41
CA ASN A 41 48.71 29.00 -52.77
C ASN A 41 48.06 30.32 -53.26
N LEU A 42 47.77 31.26 -52.35
CA LEU A 42 47.24 32.59 -52.70
C LEU A 42 48.33 33.64 -53.02
N GLY A 43 49.62 33.32 -52.82
CA GLY A 43 50.77 34.17 -53.17
C GLY A 43 50.86 35.53 -52.42
N PRO A 44 52.03 36.20 -52.43
CA PRO A 44 52.18 37.54 -51.88
C PRO A 44 51.71 38.61 -52.88
N SER A 45 50.42 38.63 -53.21
CA SER A 45 49.82 39.66 -54.08
C SER A 45 48.82 40.50 -53.30
N SER A 46 49.27 41.15 -52.23
CA SER A 46 48.72 42.45 -51.83
C SER A 46 49.71 43.23 -50.97
N LYS A 47 50.70 43.87 -51.61
CA LYS A 47 51.31 45.08 -51.05
C LYS A 47 51.30 46.18 -52.10
N SER A 48 50.73 47.31 -51.70
CA SER A 48 50.71 48.65 -52.33
C SER A 48 49.68 48.90 -53.44
N MET A 49 48.69 49.77 -53.20
CA MET A 49 48.90 51.21 -53.43
C MET A 49 47.84 52.11 -52.77
N THR A 50 48.31 53.31 -52.43
CA THR A 50 47.70 54.48 -51.79
C THR A 50 46.58 55.14 -52.60
N GLN A 51 45.47 55.44 -51.90
CA GLN A 51 44.53 56.59 -51.96
C GLN A 51 44.05 57.26 -53.30
N ILE A 52 42.73 57.55 -53.29
CA ILE A 52 41.92 58.60 -53.98
C ILE A 52 41.12 58.17 -55.23
N GLY A 53 39.78 58.22 -55.12
CA GLY A 53 38.85 58.28 -56.27
C GLY A 53 37.52 57.54 -56.10
N THR A 54 36.45 58.31 -55.87
CA THR A 54 34.99 58.05 -55.89
C THR A 54 34.36 56.76 -56.49
N ASN A 55 33.47 56.16 -55.67
CA ASN A 55 32.24 55.38 -55.95
C ASN A 55 32.29 53.95 -56.54
N PRO A 56 31.26 53.12 -56.27
CA PRO A 56 31.42 51.71 -55.88
C PRO A 56 31.12 50.74 -57.02
N THR A 57 31.97 49.73 -57.21
CA THR A 57 31.56 48.53 -57.95
C THR A 57 32.40 47.33 -57.51
N SER A 58 31.69 46.30 -57.04
CA SER A 58 32.09 44.88 -56.96
C SER A 58 33.59 44.58 -57.13
N GLN A 59 34.30 44.47 -56.00
CA GLN A 59 35.56 43.75 -55.95
C GLN A 59 35.28 42.24 -56.00
N GLY A 60 35.05 41.71 -57.19
CA GLY A 60 35.27 40.29 -57.47
C GLY A 60 36.78 40.05 -57.47
N SER A 61 37.26 39.20 -56.56
CA SER A 61 38.64 38.71 -56.62
C SER A 61 38.74 37.77 -57.81
N ILE A 62 39.42 38.21 -58.87
CA ILE A 62 39.71 37.35 -60.04
C ILE A 62 40.93 36.51 -59.66
N LEU A 63 40.70 35.37 -59.02
CA LEU A 63 41.66 34.27 -59.04
C LEU A 63 41.75 33.77 -60.49
N SER A 64 42.94 33.38 -60.97
CA SER A 64 43.01 32.72 -62.27
C SER A 64 42.25 31.38 -62.19
N PRO A 65 41.65 30.87 -63.27
CA PRO A 65 40.95 29.57 -63.26
C PRO A 65 41.83 28.41 -62.77
N GLU A 66 43.15 28.51 -62.98
CA GLU A 66 44.15 27.55 -62.49
C GLU A 66 44.40 27.67 -60.98
N ASP A 67 44.39 28.88 -60.44
CA ASP A 67 44.54 29.13 -58.99
C ASP A 67 43.26 28.76 -58.23
N GLU A 68 42.09 29.00 -58.82
CA GLU A 68 40.79 28.63 -58.26
C GLU A 68 40.65 27.10 -58.16
N ALA A 69 41.02 26.37 -59.22
CA ALA A 69 41.04 24.90 -59.23
C ALA A 69 42.02 24.29 -58.22
N ARG A 70 43.10 24.99 -57.85
CA ARG A 70 44.07 24.55 -56.82
C ARG A 70 43.62 24.84 -55.40
N VAL A 71 42.77 25.84 -55.21
CA VAL A 71 42.32 26.33 -53.90
C VAL A 71 40.99 25.67 -53.48
N GLU A 72 40.14 25.30 -54.44
CA GLU A 72 38.85 24.62 -54.21
C GLU A 72 38.94 23.32 -53.37
N PRO A 73 39.82 22.34 -53.68
CA PRO A 73 39.92 21.11 -52.86
C PRO A 73 40.47 21.38 -51.46
N ILE A 74 41.32 22.40 -51.29
CA ILE A 74 41.84 22.81 -49.97
C ILE A 74 40.72 23.45 -49.14
N LYS A 75 39.83 24.23 -49.77
CA LYS A 75 38.68 24.85 -49.13
C LYS A 75 37.63 23.83 -48.69
N GLU A 76 37.38 22.81 -49.51
CA GLU A 76 36.49 21.68 -49.18
C GLU A 76 37.06 20.86 -48.01
N ALA A 77 38.33 20.45 -48.10
CA ALA A 77 39.01 19.74 -47.00
C ALA A 77 39.03 20.55 -45.69
N LEU A 78 39.23 21.87 -45.76
CA LEU A 78 39.17 22.74 -44.59
C LEU A 78 37.75 22.82 -43.99
N SER A 79 36.72 22.82 -44.83
CA SER A 79 35.32 22.77 -44.39
C SER A 79 35.02 21.44 -43.68
N ASP A 80 35.44 20.32 -44.24
CA ASP A 80 35.24 18.98 -43.68
C ASP A 80 35.98 18.78 -42.35
N VAL A 81 37.24 19.22 -42.26
CA VAL A 81 38.01 19.19 -41.01
C VAL A 81 37.32 20.06 -39.94
N ARG A 82 36.79 21.23 -40.30
CA ARG A 82 36.03 22.08 -39.35
C ARG A 82 34.72 21.42 -38.93
N ALA A 83 33.97 20.82 -39.85
CA ALA A 83 32.72 20.13 -39.57
C ALA A 83 32.93 18.91 -38.65
N THR A 84 33.97 18.11 -38.90
CA THR A 84 34.33 16.96 -38.05
C THR A 84 34.78 17.39 -36.66
N MET A 85 35.55 18.47 -36.53
CA MET A 85 35.90 19.04 -35.22
C MET A 85 34.68 19.52 -34.43
N VAL A 86 33.72 20.18 -35.08
CA VAL A 86 32.46 20.61 -34.43
C VAL A 86 31.63 19.40 -34.02
N ASN A 87 31.49 18.39 -34.88
CA ASN A 87 30.79 17.14 -34.55
C ASN A 87 31.44 16.38 -33.38
N ASN A 88 32.77 16.29 -33.34
CA ASN A 88 33.49 15.69 -32.23
C ASN A 88 33.29 16.46 -30.92
N LYS A 89 33.24 17.81 -30.99
CA LYS A 89 32.95 18.65 -29.83
C LYS A 89 31.52 18.43 -29.31
N LEU A 90 30.54 18.36 -30.20
CA LEU A 90 29.15 18.07 -29.84
C LEU A 90 29.00 16.66 -29.22
N LYS A 91 29.63 15.64 -29.81
CA LYS A 91 29.63 14.26 -29.26
C LYS A 91 30.27 14.19 -27.87
N LYS A 92 31.38 14.92 -27.67
CA LYS A 92 32.07 15.04 -26.39
C LYS A 92 31.13 15.63 -25.32
N GLU A 93 30.49 16.75 -25.62
CA GLU A 93 29.57 17.42 -24.69
C GLU A 93 28.32 16.57 -24.42
N ALA A 94 27.74 15.95 -25.44
CA ALA A 94 26.56 15.10 -25.32
C ALA A 94 26.80 13.84 -24.45
N SER A 95 27.94 13.16 -24.62
CA SER A 95 28.25 11.94 -23.85
C SER A 95 28.40 12.22 -22.35
N ILE A 96 29.03 13.35 -21.98
CA ILE A 96 29.15 13.77 -20.58
C ILE A 96 27.79 14.14 -20.00
N VAL A 97 26.97 14.87 -20.76
CA VAL A 97 25.63 15.29 -20.33
C VAL A 97 24.74 14.05 -20.09
N GLN A 98 24.73 13.09 -21.01
CA GLN A 98 23.97 11.85 -20.84
C GLN A 98 24.41 11.08 -19.58
N ALA A 99 25.72 10.91 -19.39
CA ALA A 99 26.25 10.20 -18.23
C ALA A 99 25.88 10.89 -16.89
N LYS A 100 25.78 12.23 -16.87
CA LYS A 100 25.29 12.98 -15.71
C LYS A 100 23.83 12.69 -15.43
N ILE A 101 22.98 12.73 -16.46
CA ILE A 101 21.54 12.47 -16.33
C ILE A 101 21.27 11.06 -15.82
N ASP A 102 21.94 10.06 -16.39
CA ASP A 102 21.82 8.67 -15.95
C ASP A 102 22.20 8.51 -14.47
N PHE A 103 23.23 9.23 -14.02
CA PHE A 103 23.65 9.24 -12.62
C PHE A 103 22.63 9.91 -11.70
N GLN A 104 22.13 11.09 -12.08
CA GLN A 104 21.11 11.80 -11.32
C GLN A 104 19.83 10.96 -11.20
N MET A 105 19.43 10.26 -12.26
CA MET A 105 18.28 9.37 -12.25
C MET A 105 18.42 8.21 -11.29
N MET A 106 19.60 7.61 -11.23
CA MET A 106 19.88 6.57 -10.24
C MET A 106 19.74 7.11 -8.80
N ILE A 107 20.23 8.32 -8.51
CA ILE A 107 20.10 8.94 -7.18
C ILE A 107 18.62 9.17 -6.84
N ILE A 108 17.85 9.74 -7.77
CA ILE A 108 16.40 9.96 -7.60
C ILE A 108 15.68 8.62 -7.37
N GLN A 109 16.04 7.59 -8.13
CA GLN A 109 15.46 6.27 -7.99
C GLN A 109 15.73 5.68 -6.60
N TYR A 110 16.95 5.81 -6.08
CA TYR A 110 17.26 5.38 -4.71
C TYR A 110 16.47 6.14 -3.65
N PHE A 111 16.22 7.43 -3.86
CA PHE A 111 15.37 8.21 -2.96
C PHE A 111 13.92 7.72 -2.98
N ALA A 112 13.35 7.52 -4.17
CA ALA A 112 12.00 7.01 -4.34
C ALA A 112 11.82 5.59 -3.74
N GLN A 113 12.88 4.78 -3.78
CA GLN A 113 12.92 3.46 -3.16
C GLN A 113 13.19 3.49 -1.65
N ARG A 114 13.21 4.67 -0.99
CA ARG A 114 13.52 4.83 0.44
C ARG A 114 14.90 4.29 0.83
N ARG A 115 15.85 4.26 -0.12
CA ARG A 115 17.24 3.81 0.07
C ARG A 115 18.16 5.00 0.35
N PHE A 116 17.85 5.76 1.40
CA PHE A 116 18.49 7.06 1.68
C PHE A 116 20.01 6.99 1.82
N ARG A 117 20.58 5.94 2.44
CA ARG A 117 22.04 5.79 2.51
C ARG A 117 22.70 5.68 1.13
N HIS A 118 22.03 5.06 0.15
CA HIS A 118 22.52 5.00 -1.24
C HIS A 118 22.41 6.35 -1.94
N VAL A 119 21.43 7.18 -1.58
CA VAL A 119 21.33 8.57 -2.03
C VAL A 119 22.56 9.35 -1.56
N LEU A 120 22.91 9.30 -0.27
CA LEU A 120 24.09 9.98 0.28
C LEU A 120 25.41 9.50 -0.36
N ILE A 121 25.53 8.20 -0.62
CA ILE A 121 26.70 7.64 -1.30
C ILE A 121 26.74 8.14 -2.75
N GLY A 122 25.59 8.10 -3.44
CA GLY A 122 25.44 8.58 -4.81
C GLY A 122 25.77 10.06 -4.97
N THR A 123 25.27 10.94 -4.08
CA THR A 123 25.56 12.39 -4.12
C THR A 123 27.06 12.66 -3.94
N ARG A 124 27.74 11.91 -3.05
CA ARG A 124 29.20 12.00 -2.86
C ARG A 124 29.98 11.53 -4.10
N PHE A 125 29.62 10.40 -4.69
CA PHE A 125 30.25 9.92 -5.93
C PHE A 125 30.02 10.88 -7.09
N TYR A 126 28.80 11.43 -7.21
CA TYR A 126 28.48 12.41 -8.24
C TYR A 126 29.37 13.65 -8.13
N ARG A 127 29.50 14.23 -6.92
CA ARG A 127 30.40 15.37 -6.64
C ARG A 127 31.86 15.04 -6.98
N ALA A 128 32.34 13.85 -6.61
CA ALA A 128 33.69 13.41 -6.94
C ALA A 128 33.92 13.22 -8.46
N LEU A 129 32.91 12.78 -9.20
CA LEU A 129 33.01 12.52 -10.64
C LEU A 129 32.85 13.77 -11.51
N PHE A 130 32.00 14.72 -11.11
CA PHE A 130 31.62 15.87 -11.93
C PHE A 130 31.94 17.25 -11.33
N GLY A 131 32.38 17.30 -10.07
CA GLY A 131 32.70 18.54 -9.33
C GLY A 131 31.52 19.16 -8.59
N ASP A 132 31.80 19.97 -7.56
CA ASP A 132 30.80 20.54 -6.63
C ASP A 132 29.92 21.65 -7.23
N GLY A 133 30.25 22.15 -8.43
CA GLY A 133 29.52 23.24 -9.08
C GLY A 133 28.25 22.82 -9.84
N ASP A 134 28.05 21.51 -10.05
CA ASP A 134 27.00 20.99 -10.93
C ASP A 134 25.85 20.32 -10.13
N ASN A 135 25.27 21.08 -9.21
CA ASN A 135 24.26 20.58 -8.28
C ASN A 135 22.84 20.62 -8.82
N ARG A 136 22.60 21.16 -10.02
CA ARG A 136 21.26 21.23 -10.63
C ARG A 136 20.87 19.88 -11.22
N ILE A 137 19.64 19.45 -10.96
CA ILE A 137 19.12 18.18 -11.48
C ILE A 137 18.55 18.40 -12.89
N SER A 138 19.39 18.21 -13.91
CA SER A 138 18.99 18.33 -15.32
C SER A 138 18.24 17.10 -15.84
N ALA A 139 18.33 15.96 -15.15
CA ALA A 139 17.60 14.74 -15.50
C ALA A 139 16.07 14.90 -15.47
N LEU A 140 15.56 15.69 -14.53
CA LEU A 140 14.13 15.95 -14.39
C LEU A 140 13.57 16.82 -15.52
N ASP A 141 14.37 17.78 -16.03
CA ASP A 141 13.99 18.61 -17.18
C ASP A 141 13.93 17.80 -18.49
N GLN A 142 14.85 16.85 -18.68
CA GLN A 142 14.81 15.94 -19.83
C GLN A 142 13.65 14.95 -19.76
N ILE A 143 13.35 14.40 -18.60
CA ILE A 143 12.20 13.50 -18.45
C ILE A 143 10.88 14.26 -18.62
N SER A 144 10.76 15.46 -18.07
CA SER A 144 9.56 16.29 -18.28
C SER A 144 9.36 16.71 -19.74
N SER A 145 10.41 16.73 -20.56
CA SER A 145 10.31 17.08 -21.99
C SER A 145 10.09 15.86 -22.91
N GLN A 146 10.42 14.65 -22.43
CA GLN A 146 10.23 13.39 -23.17
C GLN A 146 8.93 12.66 -22.81
N LEU A 147 8.29 12.99 -21.68
CA LEU A 147 6.96 12.50 -21.34
C LEU A 147 5.91 13.14 -22.27
N PRO A 148 5.01 12.37 -22.91
CA PRO A 148 3.90 12.95 -23.67
C PRO A 148 3.09 13.83 -22.72
N VAL A 149 3.03 15.13 -23.03
CA VAL A 149 2.15 16.06 -22.32
C VAL A 149 0.74 15.71 -22.77
N ASP A 150 0.10 14.81 -22.04
CA ASP A 150 -1.33 14.61 -22.14
C ASP A 150 -2.00 15.90 -21.61
N LYS A 151 -2.40 16.77 -22.54
CA LYS A 151 -3.11 18.01 -22.21
C LYS A 151 -4.49 17.72 -21.61
N ASP A 152 -4.95 16.46 -21.64
CA ASP A 152 -6.22 16.01 -21.07
C ASP A 152 -6.09 15.42 -19.65
N ALA A 153 -4.88 15.30 -19.10
CA ALA A 153 -4.68 14.96 -17.68
C ALA A 153 -4.77 16.19 -16.74
N GLY A 154 -5.23 17.34 -17.26
CA GLY A 154 -5.60 18.51 -16.48
C GLY A 154 -7.05 18.44 -16.03
N GLN A 155 -7.26 18.26 -14.73
CA GLN A 155 -8.56 18.29 -14.01
C GLN A 155 -9.38 16.99 -14.03
N VAL A 156 -8.89 15.96 -13.35
CA VAL A 156 -9.84 15.10 -12.61
C VAL A 156 -10.16 15.81 -11.30
N LYS A 157 -11.12 16.74 -11.35
CA LYS A 157 -11.93 17.04 -10.16
C LYS A 157 -12.63 15.72 -9.81
N VAL A 158 -12.15 15.02 -8.79
CA VAL A 158 -12.90 13.93 -8.17
C VAL A 158 -14.12 14.54 -7.48
N LYS A 159 -15.15 14.84 -8.27
CA LYS A 159 -16.53 14.84 -7.79
C LYS A 159 -17.00 13.39 -7.92
N ALA A 160 -16.56 12.55 -6.99
CA ALA A 160 -17.27 11.32 -6.72
C ALA A 160 -18.59 11.70 -6.03
N LYS A 161 -19.66 11.86 -6.82
CA LYS A 161 -21.01 11.64 -6.30
C LYS A 161 -21.09 10.14 -5.98
N LEU A 162 -20.94 9.80 -4.70
CA LEU A 162 -21.44 8.53 -4.20
C LEU A 162 -22.92 8.77 -3.86
N ASP A 163 -23.81 8.08 -4.56
CA ASP A 163 -25.21 7.91 -4.17
C ASP A 163 -25.32 6.65 -3.30
N PRO A 164 -25.30 6.75 -1.96
CA PRO A 164 -25.67 5.62 -1.11
C PRO A 164 -27.19 5.43 -1.18
N LYS A 165 -27.65 4.47 -1.98
CA LYS A 165 -28.98 3.87 -1.79
C LYS A 165 -28.94 2.98 -0.54
N ILE A 166 -29.22 3.57 0.61
CA ILE A 166 -29.73 2.84 1.78
C ILE A 166 -31.23 3.09 1.85
N SER A 167 -32.01 2.04 1.58
CA SER A 167 -33.42 1.98 1.95
C SER A 167 -33.51 1.65 3.44
N GLY A 168 -33.98 2.60 4.24
CA GLY A 168 -34.20 2.41 5.68
C GLY A 168 -34.99 3.59 6.23
N LYS A 169 -36.28 3.38 6.39
CA LYS A 169 -37.34 4.36 6.61
C LYS A 169 -37.52 4.66 8.10
N GLY A 170 -37.44 5.95 8.49
CA GLY A 170 -37.96 6.52 9.75
C GLY A 170 -37.16 6.20 11.03
N GLY A 171 -37.05 7.06 12.04
CA GLY A 171 -37.61 8.37 12.27
C GLY A 171 -36.89 9.00 13.49
N SER A 172 -36.67 10.30 13.42
CA SER A 172 -36.08 11.11 14.50
C SER A 172 -37.06 11.29 15.65
N GLY A 173 -36.76 10.72 16.81
CA GLY A 173 -37.38 11.09 18.08
C GLY A 173 -36.57 12.21 18.74
N GLY A 174 -37.12 13.43 18.72
CA GLY A 174 -36.54 14.59 19.38
C GLY A 174 -36.66 14.51 20.91
N TYR A 175 -35.58 14.86 21.60
CA TYR A 175 -35.64 15.35 22.97
C TYR A 175 -35.49 16.88 22.91
N VAL A 176 -36.55 17.58 23.30
CA VAL A 176 -36.64 19.04 23.35
C VAL A 176 -36.35 19.46 24.79
N GLY A 177 -35.20 20.11 25.01
CA GLY A 177 -34.89 20.82 26.26
C GLY A 177 -34.95 22.32 25.99
N ALA A 178 -36.01 22.97 26.47
CA ALA A 178 -36.20 24.41 26.37
C ALA A 178 -35.25 25.18 27.30
N GLY A 179 -34.70 26.30 26.80
CA GLY A 179 -33.93 27.25 27.59
C GLY A 179 -33.75 28.57 26.84
N SER A 180 -34.55 29.56 27.21
CA SER A 180 -34.57 30.92 26.66
C SER A 180 -33.42 31.80 27.17
N GLY A 181 -32.91 32.71 26.33
CA GLY A 181 -32.06 33.82 26.76
C GLY A 181 -31.79 34.84 25.65
N THR A 182 -32.52 35.96 25.69
CA THR A 182 -32.44 37.18 24.86
C THR A 182 -31.22 38.06 25.17
N GLY A 183 -30.66 38.77 24.17
CA GLY A 183 -29.81 39.95 24.41
C GLY A 183 -29.00 40.48 23.21
N ASN A 184 -29.34 41.69 22.76
CA ASN A 184 -28.85 42.45 21.59
C ASN A 184 -27.45 43.10 21.76
N GLY A 185 -26.73 43.37 20.64
CA GLY A 185 -25.98 44.65 20.48
C GLY A 185 -24.58 44.68 19.81
N ARG A 186 -24.57 44.99 18.49
CA ARG A 186 -23.69 45.92 17.71
C ARG A 186 -22.14 45.78 17.60
N ARG A 187 -21.71 45.70 16.32
CA ARG A 187 -20.57 46.32 15.58
C ARG A 187 -19.11 45.91 15.95
N ASN A 188 -18.36 45.32 15.01
CA ASN A 188 -17.48 46.03 14.04
C ASN A 188 -16.51 45.08 13.30
N THR A 189 -16.27 45.37 12.01
CA THR A 189 -15.10 45.04 11.14
C THR A 189 -14.51 43.62 11.09
N GLY A 190 -14.66 42.99 9.93
CA GLY A 190 -14.06 41.71 9.60
C GLY A 190 -12.56 41.76 9.28
N VAL A 191 -11.86 40.78 9.82
CA VAL A 191 -10.73 40.08 9.20
C VAL A 191 -10.90 38.62 9.60
N ALA A 192 -11.33 37.78 8.64
CA ALA A 192 -11.56 36.36 8.86
C ALA A 192 -10.34 35.57 8.38
N ALA A 193 -9.62 34.93 9.32
CA ALA A 193 -8.81 33.73 9.11
C ALA A 193 -8.38 33.17 10.48
N GLY A 194 -9.36 32.68 11.24
CA GLY A 194 -9.17 31.87 12.44
C GLY A 194 -10.24 30.79 12.41
N GLY A 195 -9.90 29.61 11.91
CA GLY A 195 -10.77 28.45 11.90
C GLY A 195 -10.43 27.58 13.10
N ASP A 196 -11.19 27.78 14.17
CA ASP A 196 -11.13 26.95 15.36
C ASP A 196 -11.47 25.50 15.06
N THR A 197 -10.72 24.65 15.76
CA THR A 197 -11.00 23.28 16.12
C THR A 197 -12.40 23.14 16.74
N SER A 198 -13.34 22.54 16.02
CA SER A 198 -14.32 21.59 16.57
C SER A 198 -15.21 21.06 15.44
N SER A 199 -15.10 19.77 15.12
CA SER A 199 -16.24 19.03 14.57
C SER A 199 -16.25 17.63 15.18
N SER A 200 -17.21 17.45 16.08
CA SER A 200 -17.85 16.16 16.34
C SER A 200 -18.37 15.60 15.01
N GLY A 201 -17.89 14.42 14.65
CA GLY A 201 -18.35 13.67 13.48
C GLY A 201 -17.84 12.25 13.60
N GLY A 202 -18.71 11.32 13.98
CA GLY A 202 -18.39 9.91 14.03
C GLY A 202 -17.97 9.42 12.66
N ALA A 203 -16.77 8.83 12.59
CA ALA A 203 -16.35 7.98 11.49
C ALA A 203 -16.25 6.55 12.03
N PHE A 204 -17.36 5.82 11.93
CA PHE A 204 -17.30 4.37 11.81
C PHE A 204 -16.92 4.09 10.36
N SER A 205 -15.63 3.82 10.13
CA SER A 205 -15.18 3.17 8.91
C SER A 205 -15.03 1.68 9.21
N ALA A 206 -15.98 0.89 8.73
CA ALA A 206 -15.83 -0.54 8.57
C ALA A 206 -14.96 -0.79 7.33
N GLU A 207 -13.65 -0.58 7.50
CA GLU A 207 -12.62 -1.01 6.56
C GLU A 207 -11.31 -1.06 7.36
N GLY A 208 -10.73 -2.26 7.47
CA GLY A 208 -9.74 -2.65 8.48
C GLY A 208 -8.72 -1.58 8.88
N MET A 209 -8.74 -1.25 10.18
CA MET A 209 -7.69 -0.60 10.95
C MET A 209 -6.97 0.55 10.22
N GLN A 210 -7.59 1.73 10.24
CA GLN A 210 -6.89 2.98 9.98
C GLN A 210 -5.98 3.28 11.19
N LEU A 211 -4.79 2.66 11.19
CA LEU A 211 -3.67 3.15 11.99
C LEU A 211 -3.37 4.56 11.47
N GLY A 212 -3.79 5.55 12.24
CA GLY A 212 -3.78 6.95 11.83
C GLY A 212 -2.37 7.44 11.58
N VAL A 213 -2.01 7.60 10.31
CA VAL A 213 -1.04 8.63 9.90
C VAL A 213 -1.85 9.89 9.65
N GLU A 214 -2.27 10.56 10.73
CA GLU A 214 -2.65 11.97 10.66
C GLU A 214 -1.37 12.79 10.54
N ASN A 215 -0.80 12.79 9.34
CA ASN A 215 0.07 13.81 8.76
C ASN A 215 0.63 13.23 7.45
N LEU A 216 -0.08 13.51 6.36
CA LEU A 216 0.36 13.22 4.99
C LEU A 216 1.60 14.06 4.64
N GLY A 217 2.75 13.66 5.17
CA GLY A 217 4.08 14.09 4.76
C GLY A 217 4.64 13.09 3.76
N VAL A 218 4.99 13.58 2.56
CA VAL A 218 5.72 12.87 1.48
C VAL A 218 5.00 11.70 0.80
N GLU A 219 4.07 10.99 1.44
CA GLU A 219 3.45 9.79 0.85
C GLU A 219 2.48 10.08 -0.32
N SER A 220 1.93 11.29 -0.41
CA SER A 220 1.12 11.72 -1.57
C SER A 220 1.96 12.04 -2.83
N LEU A 221 3.29 12.07 -2.72
CA LEU A 221 4.19 12.47 -3.82
C LEU A 221 4.59 11.31 -4.73
N ILE A 222 4.46 10.06 -4.28
CA ILE A 222 5.05 8.89 -4.96
C ILE A 222 3.99 7.99 -5.63
N SER A 223 2.72 8.08 -5.26
CA SER A 223 1.66 7.20 -5.81
C SER A 223 1.12 7.59 -7.20
N ALA A 224 1.59 8.69 -7.81
CA ALA A 224 0.95 9.27 -8.99
C ALA A 224 1.87 9.42 -10.21
N GLY A 225 2.44 8.33 -10.73
CA GLY A 225 3.05 8.29 -12.09
C GLY A 225 3.92 9.49 -12.48
N ALA A 226 3.81 9.94 -13.74
CA ALA A 226 4.53 11.10 -14.29
C ALA A 226 4.30 12.41 -13.51
N SER A 227 3.16 12.55 -12.84
CA SER A 227 2.77 13.72 -12.05
C SER A 227 3.54 13.82 -10.74
N GLY A 228 3.79 12.69 -10.08
CA GLY A 228 4.59 12.58 -8.85
C GLY A 228 6.06 12.92 -9.09
N LEU A 229 6.66 12.42 -10.17
CA LEU A 229 8.01 12.82 -10.59
C LEU A 229 8.11 14.31 -10.93
N LYS A 230 7.08 14.90 -11.55
CA LYS A 230 7.05 16.32 -11.88
C LYS A 230 6.87 17.20 -10.63
N ALA A 231 6.11 16.75 -9.64
CA ALA A 231 6.01 17.40 -8.34
C ALA A 231 7.34 17.30 -7.57
N LEU A 232 7.98 16.14 -7.58
CA LEU A 232 9.31 15.92 -7.01
C LEU A 232 10.36 16.82 -7.67
N GLY A 233 10.31 16.97 -9.00
CA GLY A 233 11.24 17.83 -9.73
C GLY A 233 10.99 19.33 -9.60
N LYS A 234 9.78 19.75 -9.18
CA LYS A 234 9.52 21.14 -8.77
C LYS A 234 9.95 21.43 -7.33
N MET A 235 9.93 20.40 -6.47
CA MET A 235 10.29 20.51 -5.04
C MET A 235 11.79 20.36 -4.81
N ILE A 236 12.46 19.51 -5.60
CA ILE A 236 13.88 19.18 -5.49
C ILE A 236 14.59 19.72 -6.74
N ASN A 237 15.21 20.89 -6.58
CA ASN A 237 15.90 21.58 -7.67
C ASN A 237 17.41 21.31 -7.68
N SER A 238 17.93 20.64 -6.65
CA SER A 238 19.36 20.32 -6.54
C SER A 238 19.64 19.00 -5.83
N LEU A 239 20.79 18.40 -6.17
CA LEU A 239 21.31 17.23 -5.46
C LEU A 239 21.54 17.52 -3.97
N GLY A 240 21.89 18.77 -3.60
CA GLY A 240 22.08 19.16 -2.21
C GLY A 240 20.79 19.13 -1.38
N GLN A 241 19.65 19.50 -1.98
CA GLN A 241 18.34 19.36 -1.33
C GLN A 241 17.96 17.88 -1.15
N LEU A 242 18.24 17.06 -2.16
CA LEU A 242 18.05 15.61 -2.11
C LEU A 242 18.90 14.95 -1.00
N ASP A 243 20.15 15.40 -0.86
CA ASP A 243 21.09 15.00 0.19
C ASP A 243 20.58 15.39 1.59
N ALA A 244 20.08 16.62 1.76
CA ALA A 244 19.51 17.08 3.02
C ALA A 244 18.23 16.30 3.40
N LEU A 245 17.30 16.12 2.46
CA LEU A 245 16.08 15.34 2.67
C LEU A 245 16.39 13.87 3.01
N ALA A 246 17.39 13.27 2.36
CA ALA A 246 17.81 11.91 2.68
C ALA A 246 18.42 11.82 4.08
N ASN A 247 19.21 12.80 4.52
CA ASN A 247 19.74 12.83 5.88
C ASN A 247 18.63 13.00 6.93
N GLU A 248 17.65 13.86 6.67
CA GLU A 248 16.51 14.05 7.57
C GLU A 248 15.67 12.77 7.66
N ALA A 249 15.34 12.15 6.53
CA ALA A 249 14.60 10.88 6.53
C ALA A 249 15.37 9.75 7.24
N ILE A 250 16.71 9.73 7.16
CA ILE A 250 17.53 8.78 7.92
C ILE A 250 17.38 9.05 9.42
N ARG A 251 17.45 10.32 9.82
CA ARG A 251 17.34 10.74 11.21
C ARG A 251 15.96 10.40 11.77
N ASP A 252 14.88 10.74 11.06
CA ASP A 252 13.50 10.45 11.45
C ASP A 252 13.28 8.94 11.65
N VAL A 253 13.82 8.12 10.75
CA VAL A 253 13.73 6.66 10.87
C VAL A 253 14.52 6.16 12.07
N ASP A 254 15.74 6.67 12.28
CA ASP A 254 16.58 6.26 13.42
C ASP A 254 15.93 6.69 14.76
N GLU A 255 15.41 7.91 14.85
CA GLU A 255 14.64 8.41 16.01
C GLU A 255 13.33 7.62 16.21
N GLY A 256 12.64 7.24 15.13
CA GLY A 256 11.45 6.40 15.18
C GLY A 256 11.73 4.99 15.72
N VAL A 257 12.87 4.39 15.36
CA VAL A 257 13.32 3.11 15.92
C VAL A 257 13.64 3.23 17.41
N GLU A 258 14.27 4.32 17.85
CA GLU A 258 14.54 4.56 19.27
C GLU A 258 13.26 4.77 20.07
N ALA A 259 12.32 5.56 19.55
CA ALA A 259 11.01 5.76 20.14
C ALA A 259 10.25 4.42 20.27
N TYR A 260 10.27 3.59 19.23
CA TYR A 260 9.70 2.25 19.27
C TYR A 260 10.26 1.39 20.41
N LYS A 261 11.59 1.35 20.55
CA LYS A 261 12.25 0.60 21.63
C LYS A 261 11.87 1.12 23.00
N PHE A 262 11.85 2.44 23.17
CA PHE A 262 11.43 3.07 24.42
C PHE A 262 9.97 2.70 24.79
N LEU A 263 9.05 2.74 23.83
CA LEU A 263 7.65 2.37 24.04
C LEU A 263 7.51 0.88 24.40
N LEU A 264 8.30 0.00 23.75
CA LEU A 264 8.36 -1.42 24.11
C LEU A 264 8.84 -1.66 25.54
N GLU A 265 9.82 -0.89 26.01
CA GLU A 265 10.33 -0.95 27.39
C GLU A 265 9.28 -0.49 28.41
N LYS A 266 8.45 0.51 28.04
CA LYS A 266 7.32 0.98 28.87
C LYS A 266 6.08 0.09 28.81
N ASN A 267 6.11 -0.97 28.00
CA ASN A 267 4.97 -1.85 27.72
C ASN A 267 3.77 -1.09 27.11
N GLU A 268 4.06 -0.04 26.34
CA GLU A 268 3.11 0.76 25.56
C GLU A 268 3.03 0.16 24.14
N LEU A 269 2.50 -1.06 24.06
CA LEU A 269 2.57 -1.88 22.84
C LEU A 269 1.75 -1.31 21.69
N LYS A 270 0.67 -0.58 21.95
CA LYS A 270 -0.15 0.02 20.89
C LYS A 270 0.66 1.10 20.17
N SER A 271 1.16 2.07 20.92
CA SER A 271 1.98 3.18 20.42
C SER A 271 3.28 2.66 19.81
N ALA A 272 3.89 1.63 20.41
CA ALA A 272 5.07 0.97 19.83
C ALA A 272 4.75 0.38 18.45
N THR A 273 3.63 -0.32 18.31
CA THR A 273 3.24 -0.94 17.03
C THR A 273 2.96 0.11 15.96
N GLU A 274 2.25 1.18 16.30
CA GLU A 274 2.00 2.34 15.42
C GLU A 274 3.33 2.98 14.98
N ARG A 275 4.22 3.27 15.93
CA ARG A 275 5.52 3.87 15.64
C ARG A 275 6.40 2.98 14.76
N LEU A 276 6.40 1.66 15.00
CA LEU A 276 7.12 0.71 14.16
C LEU A 276 6.61 0.72 12.73
N PHE A 277 5.29 0.76 12.54
CA PHE A 277 4.67 0.82 11.21
C PHE A 277 5.03 2.12 10.48
N GLU A 278 4.91 3.27 11.13
CA GLU A 278 5.34 4.57 10.58
C GLU A 278 6.81 4.53 10.14
N THR A 279 7.68 4.05 11.03
CA THR A 279 9.12 3.98 10.79
C THR A 279 9.46 3.02 9.65
N PHE A 280 8.76 1.89 9.57
CA PHE A 280 8.90 0.94 8.47
C PHE A 280 8.45 1.55 7.13
N MET A 281 7.32 2.28 7.13
CA MET A 281 6.85 3.00 5.95
C MET A 281 7.85 4.08 5.54
N MET A 282 8.44 4.82 6.46
CA MET A 282 9.44 5.84 6.11
C MET A 282 10.74 5.21 5.55
N GLY A 283 11.20 4.09 6.12
CA GLY A 283 12.55 3.57 5.86
C GLY A 283 12.71 2.05 5.91
N GLU A 284 11.88 1.28 5.21
CA GLU A 284 11.95 -0.20 5.14
C GLU A 284 13.38 -0.75 4.94
N TYR A 285 14.15 -0.13 4.05
CA TYR A 285 15.50 -0.59 3.70
C TYR A 285 16.58 -0.09 4.65
N MET A 286 16.23 0.67 5.69
CA MET A 286 17.19 1.23 6.63
C MET A 286 17.77 0.16 7.54
N PRO A 287 19.10 0.18 7.80
CA PRO A 287 19.73 -0.78 8.70
C PRO A 287 19.15 -0.77 10.12
N SER A 288 18.74 0.39 10.64
CA SER A 288 18.12 0.52 11.96
C SER A 288 16.84 -0.32 12.08
N VAL A 289 15.96 -0.22 11.08
CA VAL A 289 14.71 -1.02 10.99
C VAL A 289 15.02 -2.50 10.75
N ARG A 290 15.95 -2.81 9.84
CA ARG A 290 16.27 -4.20 9.48
C ARG A 290 16.99 -4.96 10.59
N LYS A 291 17.78 -4.26 11.42
CA LYS A 291 18.52 -4.84 12.55
C LYS A 291 17.71 -4.98 13.83
N LEU A 292 16.48 -4.45 13.89
CA LEU A 292 15.56 -4.74 15.00
C LEU A 292 15.45 -6.25 15.20
N SER A 293 15.59 -6.68 16.45
CA SER A 293 15.60 -8.10 16.82
C SER A 293 14.25 -8.75 16.51
N ARG A 294 14.28 -10.07 16.34
CA ARG A 294 13.06 -10.85 16.10
C ARG A 294 12.10 -10.76 17.28
N ASP A 295 12.62 -10.73 18.51
CA ASP A 295 11.81 -10.72 19.72
C ASP A 295 11.09 -9.38 19.92
N GLU A 296 11.77 -8.25 19.65
CA GLU A 296 11.12 -6.93 19.63
C GLU A 296 9.95 -6.91 18.63
N LYS A 297 10.19 -7.35 17.39
CA LYS A 297 9.17 -7.42 16.34
C LYS A 297 8.01 -8.35 16.71
N ARG A 298 8.30 -9.47 17.38
CA ARG A 298 7.29 -10.45 17.79
C ARG A 298 6.32 -9.86 18.83
N ARG A 299 6.79 -9.02 19.75
CA ARG A 299 5.89 -8.34 20.72
C ARG A 299 4.88 -7.41 20.03
N ALA A 300 5.32 -6.65 19.03
CA ALA A 300 4.41 -5.80 18.23
C ALA A 300 3.45 -6.64 17.37
N LEU A 301 3.93 -7.77 16.83
CA LEU A 301 3.11 -8.71 16.08
C LEU A 301 2.01 -9.33 16.95
N GLU A 302 2.33 -9.78 18.16
CA GLU A 302 1.36 -10.38 19.10
C GLU A 302 0.23 -9.39 19.43
N PHE A 303 0.55 -8.12 19.66
CA PHE A 303 -0.46 -7.07 19.86
C PHE A 303 -1.35 -6.90 18.63
N THR A 304 -0.76 -6.86 17.44
CA THR A 304 -1.48 -6.75 16.16
C THR A 304 -2.41 -7.94 15.93
N GLN A 305 -1.94 -9.16 16.19
CA GLN A 305 -2.73 -10.39 16.07
C GLN A 305 -3.96 -10.35 16.99
N LYS A 306 -3.77 -10.00 18.26
CA LYS A 306 -4.91 -9.87 19.20
C LYS A 306 -5.90 -8.79 18.81
N THR A 307 -5.44 -7.67 18.25
CA THR A 307 -6.32 -6.61 17.76
C THR A 307 -7.11 -7.07 16.54
N ASN A 308 -6.50 -7.83 15.63
CA ASN A 308 -7.21 -8.45 14.51
C ASN A 308 -8.23 -9.50 14.97
N GLU A 309 -7.92 -10.28 16.01
CA GLU A 309 -8.88 -11.20 16.62
C GLU A 309 -10.07 -10.47 17.25
N LEU A 310 -9.85 -9.32 17.90
CA LEU A 310 -10.92 -8.48 18.43
C LEU A 310 -11.83 -7.99 17.30
N LEU A 311 -11.24 -7.48 16.21
CA LEU A 311 -11.99 -7.00 15.05
C LEU A 311 -12.83 -8.13 14.43
N ALA A 312 -12.23 -9.31 14.21
CA ALA A 312 -12.96 -10.47 13.71
C ALA A 312 -14.10 -10.90 14.64
N ALA A 313 -13.90 -10.84 15.97
CA ALA A 313 -14.95 -11.15 16.94
C ALA A 313 -16.11 -10.14 16.90
N LEU A 314 -15.81 -8.85 16.72
CA LEU A 314 -16.82 -7.80 16.57
C LEU A 314 -17.59 -7.92 15.26
N GLU A 315 -16.93 -8.25 14.15
CA GLU A 315 -17.56 -8.43 12.84
C GLU A 315 -18.57 -9.58 12.81
N VAL A 316 -18.29 -10.66 13.54
CA VAL A 316 -19.21 -11.79 13.65
C VAL A 316 -20.22 -11.64 14.81
N ASN A 317 -20.27 -10.47 15.46
CA ASN A 317 -21.10 -10.20 16.63
C ASN A 317 -20.88 -11.18 17.81
N ASP A 318 -19.67 -11.72 17.96
CA ASP A 318 -19.28 -12.48 19.15
C ASP A 318 -18.84 -11.53 20.28
N LEU A 319 -19.84 -10.92 20.91
CA LEU A 319 -19.65 -9.92 21.96
C LEU A 319 -18.97 -10.47 23.23
N THR A 320 -19.06 -11.78 23.49
CA THR A 320 -18.40 -12.40 24.65
C THR A 320 -16.91 -12.53 24.39
N ARG A 321 -16.55 -13.10 23.23
CA ARG A 321 -15.14 -13.20 22.85
C ARG A 321 -14.48 -11.83 22.69
N ALA A 322 -15.20 -10.85 22.13
CA ALA A 322 -14.70 -9.49 22.00
C ALA A 322 -14.37 -8.88 23.38
N GLU A 323 -15.23 -9.06 24.38
CA GLU A 323 -14.98 -8.59 25.75
C GLU A 323 -13.75 -9.25 26.38
N ASP A 324 -13.60 -10.56 26.24
CA ASP A 324 -12.43 -11.30 26.75
C ASP A 324 -11.12 -10.77 26.11
N ILE A 325 -11.12 -10.57 24.79
CA ILE A 325 -9.94 -10.04 24.08
C ILE A 325 -9.62 -8.61 24.51
N ILE A 326 -10.63 -7.76 24.74
CA ILE A 326 -10.43 -6.40 25.27
C ILE A 326 -9.73 -6.45 26.64
N LEU A 327 -10.14 -7.36 27.51
CA LEU A 327 -9.53 -7.56 28.83
C LEU A 327 -8.12 -8.14 28.75
N GLU A 328 -7.84 -9.00 27.76
CA GLU A 328 -6.48 -9.48 27.52
C GLU A 328 -5.56 -8.38 26.97
N LEU A 329 -6.06 -7.57 26.03
CA LEU A 329 -5.32 -6.46 25.45
C LEU A 329 -4.98 -5.40 26.50
N SER A 330 -5.90 -5.12 27.43
CA SER A 330 -5.64 -4.16 28.52
C SER A 330 -4.57 -4.63 29.52
N LYS A 331 -4.46 -5.94 29.72
CA LYS A 331 -3.38 -6.53 30.54
C LYS A 331 -2.04 -6.54 29.79
N GLY A 332 -2.08 -6.77 28.47
CA GLY A 332 -0.90 -6.88 27.62
C GLY A 332 -0.27 -5.53 27.26
N ALA A 333 -1.09 -4.49 27.04
CA ALA A 333 -0.67 -3.18 26.57
C ALA A 333 -1.20 -2.08 27.50
N ARG A 334 -0.30 -1.34 28.14
CA ARG A 334 -0.66 -0.32 29.15
C ARG A 334 -1.42 0.87 28.55
N ASP A 335 -1.12 1.20 27.30
CA ASP A 335 -1.64 2.32 26.54
C ASP A 335 -2.87 1.96 25.69
N PHE A 336 -3.39 0.74 25.81
CA PHE A 336 -4.59 0.33 25.12
C PHE A 336 -5.84 0.92 25.79
N ASP A 337 -6.52 1.82 25.08
CA ASP A 337 -7.79 2.40 25.51
C ASP A 337 -8.94 1.40 25.35
N THR A 338 -9.43 0.89 26.48
CA THR A 338 -10.55 -0.05 26.53
C THR A 338 -11.92 0.63 26.38
N SER A 339 -12.01 1.95 26.58
CA SER A 339 -13.29 2.64 26.72
C SER A 339 -14.17 2.50 25.47
N LYS A 340 -13.60 2.74 24.29
CA LYS A 340 -14.30 2.66 23.00
C LYS A 340 -14.78 1.25 22.67
N PRO A 341 -13.90 0.22 22.59
CA PRO A 341 -14.35 -1.12 22.22
C PRO A 341 -15.30 -1.72 23.26
N LEU A 342 -15.09 -1.44 24.55
CA LEU A 342 -15.96 -1.92 25.62
C LEU A 342 -17.35 -1.24 25.57
N ALA A 343 -17.41 0.07 25.33
CA ALA A 343 -18.68 0.77 25.18
C ALA A 343 -19.51 0.24 23.99
N VAL A 344 -18.87 -0.12 22.88
CA VAL A 344 -19.56 -0.75 21.74
C VAL A 344 -20.14 -2.11 22.14
N VAL A 345 -19.35 -2.95 22.81
CA VAL A 345 -19.79 -4.27 23.28
C VAL A 345 -20.94 -4.15 24.30
N GLU A 346 -20.81 -3.28 25.30
CA GLU A 346 -21.85 -3.03 26.30
C GLU A 346 -23.12 -2.45 25.68
N THR A 347 -23.00 -1.53 24.73
CA THR A 347 -24.14 -0.98 24.00
C THR A 347 -24.85 -2.08 23.21
N ALA A 348 -24.13 -2.91 22.47
CA ALA A 348 -24.72 -4.03 21.73
C ALA A 348 -25.42 -5.03 22.66
N LYS A 349 -24.81 -5.36 23.82
CA LYS A 349 -25.42 -6.23 24.84
C LYS A 349 -26.69 -5.63 25.43
N THR A 350 -26.68 -4.33 25.77
CA THR A 350 -27.85 -3.65 26.36
C THR A 350 -28.99 -3.50 25.36
N VAL A 351 -28.69 -3.19 24.10
CA VAL A 351 -29.69 -3.13 23.02
C VAL A 351 -30.29 -4.52 22.76
N SER A 352 -29.47 -5.58 22.68
CA SER A 352 -29.96 -6.96 22.57
C SER A 352 -30.86 -7.33 23.76
N ALA A 353 -30.46 -6.97 24.99
CA ALA A 353 -31.27 -7.20 26.19
C ALA A 353 -32.60 -6.42 26.17
N MET A 354 -32.63 -5.22 25.61
CA MET A 354 -33.86 -4.44 25.44
C MET A 354 -34.82 -5.11 24.45
N HIS A 355 -34.32 -5.56 23.30
CA HIS A 355 -35.12 -6.32 22.34
C HIS A 355 -35.67 -7.62 22.95
N LEU A 356 -34.87 -8.32 23.76
CA LEU A 356 -35.33 -9.48 24.53
C LEU A 356 -36.43 -9.13 25.54
N ALA A 357 -36.33 -8.00 26.23
CA ALA A 357 -37.36 -7.55 27.17
C ALA A 357 -38.68 -7.22 26.45
N LYS A 358 -38.61 -6.55 25.30
CA LYS A 358 -39.77 -6.28 24.44
C LYS A 358 -40.39 -7.56 23.88
N ALA A 359 -39.57 -8.50 23.42
CA ALA A 359 -40.01 -9.83 23.00
C ALA A 359 -40.76 -10.55 24.12
N LYS A 360 -40.22 -10.51 25.36
CA LYS A 360 -40.88 -11.09 26.53
C LYS A 360 -42.22 -10.41 26.85
N ALA A 361 -42.32 -9.09 26.70
CA ALA A 361 -43.57 -8.37 26.90
C ALA A 361 -44.62 -8.71 25.82
N ALA A 362 -44.21 -8.75 24.56
CA ALA A 362 -45.06 -9.15 23.43
C ALA A 362 -45.55 -10.60 23.55
N ALA A 363 -44.71 -11.49 24.08
CA ALA A 363 -45.08 -12.86 24.40
C ALA A 363 -46.21 -12.92 25.43
N ALA A 364 -46.10 -12.13 26.51
CA ALA A 364 -47.11 -12.08 27.56
C ALA A 364 -48.45 -11.50 27.07
N SER A 365 -48.41 -10.58 26.10
CA SER A 365 -49.61 -10.01 25.47
C SER A 365 -50.18 -10.84 24.31
N GLY A 366 -49.52 -11.93 23.92
CA GLY A 366 -49.94 -12.80 22.81
C GLY A 366 -49.69 -12.23 21.40
N ASP A 367 -48.92 -11.15 21.27
CA ASP A 367 -48.59 -10.52 19.99
C ASP A 367 -47.41 -11.23 19.33
N LYS A 368 -47.72 -12.26 18.54
CA LYS A 368 -46.74 -13.12 17.87
C LYS A 368 -45.87 -12.39 16.84
N ALA A 369 -46.40 -11.37 16.17
CA ALA A 369 -45.68 -10.67 15.10
C ALA A 369 -44.59 -9.74 15.65
N THR A 370 -44.93 -8.95 16.67
CA THR A 370 -43.97 -8.08 17.36
C THR A 370 -42.92 -8.91 18.08
N LEU A 371 -43.33 -10.03 18.68
CA LEU A 371 -42.43 -10.98 19.32
C LEU A 371 -41.35 -11.53 18.37
N GLU A 372 -41.74 -12.05 17.19
CA GLU A 372 -40.79 -12.63 16.25
C GLU A 372 -39.80 -11.58 15.74
N THR A 373 -40.29 -10.36 15.48
CA THR A 373 -39.48 -9.23 15.00
C THR A 373 -38.42 -8.83 16.02
N GLU A 374 -38.83 -8.66 17.28
CA GLU A 374 -37.93 -8.24 18.36
C GLU A 374 -36.92 -9.35 18.73
N LEU A 375 -37.34 -10.63 18.69
CA LEU A 375 -36.41 -11.74 18.86
C LEU A 375 -35.37 -11.81 17.73
N ARG A 376 -35.80 -11.61 16.47
CA ARG A 376 -34.88 -11.59 15.33
C ARG A 376 -33.84 -10.48 15.51
N ALA A 377 -34.27 -9.26 15.83
CA ALA A 377 -33.37 -8.14 16.12
C ALA A 377 -32.39 -8.46 17.26
N ALA A 378 -32.85 -9.07 18.35
CA ALA A 378 -31.98 -9.49 19.45
C ALA A 378 -30.92 -10.52 19.01
N THR A 379 -31.30 -11.49 18.17
CA THR A 379 -30.40 -12.52 17.64
C THR A 379 -29.41 -12.00 16.60
N GLU A 380 -29.78 -10.99 15.82
CA GLU A 380 -28.88 -10.39 14.82
C GLU A 380 -27.76 -9.61 15.52
N ILE A 381 -28.10 -8.89 16.60
CA ILE A 381 -27.15 -8.10 17.39
C ILE A 381 -26.23 -8.99 18.23
N TRP A 382 -26.76 -10.04 18.85
CA TRP A 382 -25.95 -10.98 19.64
C TRP A 382 -26.47 -12.42 19.49
N PRO A 383 -26.00 -13.15 18.46
CA PRO A 383 -26.50 -14.49 18.12
C PRO A 383 -26.37 -15.50 19.25
N ARG A 384 -25.31 -15.38 20.06
CA ARG A 384 -24.97 -16.28 21.16
C ARG A 384 -25.50 -15.79 22.53
N ASN A 385 -26.41 -14.83 22.57
CA ASN A 385 -26.89 -14.28 23.83
C ASN A 385 -27.50 -15.39 24.73
N PRO A 386 -26.95 -15.66 25.92
CA PRO A 386 -27.43 -16.72 26.81
C PRO A 386 -28.87 -16.47 27.31
N ALA A 387 -29.35 -15.23 27.26
CA ALA A 387 -30.71 -14.87 27.65
C ALA A 387 -31.77 -15.21 26.58
N LEU A 388 -31.37 -15.41 25.31
CA LEU A 388 -32.29 -15.82 24.24
C LEU A 388 -32.99 -17.13 24.59
N ALA A 389 -32.22 -18.12 25.09
CA ALA A 389 -32.75 -19.39 25.56
C ALA A 389 -33.91 -19.20 26.56
N LYS A 390 -33.70 -18.39 27.60
CA LYS A 390 -34.68 -18.18 28.67
C LYS A 390 -35.97 -17.53 28.19
N VAL A 391 -35.86 -16.50 27.34
CA VAL A 391 -37.03 -15.80 26.79
C VAL A 391 -37.83 -16.75 25.89
N SER A 392 -37.11 -17.49 25.06
CA SER A 392 -37.67 -18.40 24.09
C SER A 392 -38.38 -19.63 24.71
N ALA A 393 -37.91 -20.15 25.86
CA ALA A 393 -38.63 -21.16 26.65
C ALA A 393 -40.00 -20.66 27.14
N ALA A 394 -40.09 -19.40 27.56
CA ALA A 394 -41.33 -18.84 28.11
C ALA A 394 -42.40 -18.58 27.03
N ILE A 395 -41.99 -18.51 25.76
CA ILE A 395 -42.85 -18.12 24.62
C ILE A 395 -43.56 -19.32 23.98
N PHE A 396 -42.90 -20.47 23.88
CA PHE A 396 -43.35 -21.59 23.05
C PHE A 396 -43.98 -22.74 23.83
N SER A 397 -44.66 -22.46 24.95
CA SER A 397 -45.45 -23.44 25.71
C SER A 397 -46.68 -24.00 24.95
N GLN A 398 -46.86 -23.68 23.66
CA GLN A 398 -47.80 -24.38 22.78
C GLN A 398 -47.15 -25.68 22.28
N THR A 399 -47.51 -26.78 22.94
CA THR A 399 -46.93 -28.13 22.81
C THR A 399 -46.75 -28.63 21.37
N ASP A 400 -47.66 -28.34 20.44
CA ASP A 400 -47.59 -28.88 19.06
C ASP A 400 -46.53 -28.20 18.17
N VAL A 401 -46.45 -26.88 18.19
CA VAL A 401 -45.49 -26.12 17.33
C VAL A 401 -44.06 -26.33 17.82
N GLN A 402 -43.89 -26.50 19.13
CA GLN A 402 -42.61 -26.80 19.75
C GLN A 402 -42.11 -28.20 19.33
N GLN A 403 -42.97 -29.22 19.38
CA GLN A 403 -42.61 -30.57 18.97
C GLN A 403 -42.30 -30.65 17.47
N GLN A 404 -43.05 -29.94 16.62
CA GLN A 404 -42.74 -29.86 15.20
C GLN A 404 -41.37 -29.20 14.93
N ALA A 405 -41.07 -28.10 15.62
CA ALA A 405 -39.77 -27.43 15.49
C ALA A 405 -38.61 -28.29 16.02
N LEU A 406 -38.83 -29.08 17.07
CA LEU A 406 -37.83 -30.04 17.59
C LEU A 406 -37.56 -31.18 16.61
N ASN A 407 -38.60 -31.73 15.99
CA ASN A 407 -38.47 -32.76 14.96
C ASN A 407 -37.79 -32.22 13.69
N ASP A 408 -38.13 -31.01 13.27
CA ASP A 408 -37.46 -30.32 12.17
C ASP A 408 -35.99 -30.05 12.50
N PHE A 409 -35.68 -29.63 13.72
CA PHE A 409 -34.31 -29.42 14.20
C PHE A 409 -33.50 -30.71 14.10
N ASP A 410 -34.00 -31.81 14.67
CA ASP A 410 -33.31 -33.11 14.64
C ASP A 410 -33.12 -33.60 13.19
N ARG A 411 -34.12 -33.39 12.32
CA ARG A 411 -34.02 -33.72 10.89
C ARG A 411 -32.92 -32.90 10.23
N LEU A 412 -32.85 -31.59 10.47
CA LEU A 412 -31.84 -30.71 9.87
C LEU A 412 -30.44 -31.03 10.37
N ILE A 413 -30.29 -31.41 11.65
CA ILE A 413 -29.03 -31.90 12.20
C ILE A 413 -28.61 -33.20 11.51
N ALA A 414 -29.53 -34.16 11.34
CA ALA A 414 -29.27 -35.42 10.67
C ALA A 414 -28.91 -35.24 9.19
N GLN A 415 -29.55 -34.28 8.53
CA GLN A 415 -29.24 -33.85 7.16
C GLN A 415 -27.99 -32.97 7.05
N LYS A 416 -27.33 -32.65 8.18
CA LYS A 416 -26.19 -31.73 8.29
C LYS A 416 -26.44 -30.34 7.70
N ASN A 417 -27.70 -29.92 7.62
CA ASN A 417 -28.08 -28.62 7.06
C ASN A 417 -28.01 -27.52 8.13
N TYR A 418 -26.79 -27.21 8.56
CA TYR A 418 -26.52 -26.27 9.65
C TYR A 418 -26.91 -24.83 9.30
N ARG A 419 -26.87 -24.45 8.01
CA ARG A 419 -27.26 -23.11 7.55
C ARG A 419 -28.73 -22.82 7.76
N GLN A 420 -29.61 -23.74 7.40
CA GLN A 420 -31.05 -23.56 7.65
C GLN A 420 -31.36 -23.42 9.14
N ILE A 421 -30.62 -24.13 10.00
CA ILE A 421 -30.73 -23.97 11.45
C ILE A 421 -30.29 -22.56 11.89
N PHE A 422 -29.24 -22.02 11.28
CA PHE A 422 -28.74 -20.68 11.57
C PHE A 422 -29.67 -19.57 11.05
N ASP A 423 -30.28 -19.77 9.88
CA ASP A 423 -31.25 -18.83 9.30
C ASP A 423 -32.52 -18.78 10.16
N ASP A 424 -33.07 -19.95 10.52
CA ASP A 424 -34.23 -20.10 11.39
C ASP A 424 -33.86 -20.15 12.90
N LYS A 425 -32.71 -19.59 13.28
CA LYS A 425 -32.16 -19.68 14.65
C LYS A 425 -33.18 -19.28 15.73
N VAL A 426 -33.99 -18.25 15.49
CA VAL A 426 -35.01 -17.79 16.45
C VAL A 426 -36.00 -18.91 16.78
N ARG A 427 -36.46 -19.64 15.76
CA ARG A 427 -37.40 -20.76 15.89
C ARG A 427 -36.80 -21.90 16.70
N PHE A 428 -35.54 -22.26 16.43
CA PHE A 428 -34.88 -23.39 17.09
C PHE A 428 -34.36 -23.06 18.49
N ILE A 429 -33.88 -21.83 18.73
CA ILE A 429 -33.51 -21.37 20.08
C ILE A 429 -34.72 -21.53 21.00
N ALA A 430 -35.90 -21.21 20.51
CA ALA A 430 -37.13 -21.32 21.24
C ALA A 430 -37.64 -22.74 21.47
N ALA A 431 -37.56 -23.57 20.45
CA ALA A 431 -37.95 -24.97 20.57
C ALA A 431 -37.06 -25.74 21.56
N THR A 432 -35.75 -25.47 21.55
CA THR A 432 -34.74 -26.19 22.34
C THR A 432 -34.55 -25.68 23.77
N ALA A 433 -35.22 -24.59 24.14
CA ALA A 433 -34.95 -23.90 25.40
C ALA A 433 -35.27 -24.69 26.68
N MET A 434 -36.18 -25.67 26.61
CA MET A 434 -36.49 -26.59 27.72
C MET A 434 -35.68 -27.89 27.68
N PHE A 435 -34.79 -28.05 26.68
CA PHE A 435 -34.04 -29.28 26.42
C PHE A 435 -32.53 -28.99 26.42
N PRO A 436 -31.84 -29.09 27.57
CA PRO A 436 -30.42 -28.75 27.71
C PRO A 436 -29.52 -29.40 26.66
N ASP A 437 -29.69 -30.71 26.42
CA ASP A 437 -28.88 -31.47 25.46
C ASP A 437 -29.04 -30.98 24.00
N ARG A 438 -30.25 -30.55 23.64
CA ARG A 438 -30.55 -30.03 22.29
C ARG A 438 -30.09 -28.58 22.14
N GLN A 439 -30.14 -27.82 23.23
CA GLN A 439 -29.63 -26.47 23.28
C GLN A 439 -28.11 -26.42 23.14
N GLU A 440 -27.39 -27.38 23.72
CA GLU A 440 -25.95 -27.53 23.51
C GLU A 440 -25.61 -27.86 22.06
N LYS A 441 -26.36 -28.77 21.43
CA LYS A 441 -26.23 -29.07 19.99
C LYS A 441 -26.51 -27.85 19.13
N LEU A 442 -27.54 -27.07 19.45
CA LEU A 442 -27.87 -25.83 18.73
C LEU A 442 -26.76 -24.80 18.86
N LYS A 443 -26.23 -24.58 20.07
CA LYS A 443 -25.06 -23.71 20.27
C LYS A 443 -23.91 -24.18 19.39
N GLY A 444 -23.56 -25.46 19.45
CA GLY A 444 -22.54 -26.02 18.57
C GLY A 444 -22.79 -25.70 17.10
N VAL A 445 -24.01 -25.87 16.60
CA VAL A 445 -24.35 -25.57 15.20
C VAL A 445 -24.18 -24.08 14.86
N LEU A 446 -24.67 -23.19 15.72
CA LEU A 446 -24.51 -21.75 15.55
C LEU A 446 -23.02 -21.38 15.52
N ASP A 447 -22.22 -21.99 16.40
CA ASP A 447 -20.77 -21.80 16.48
C ASP A 447 -20.06 -22.19 15.19
N ARG A 448 -20.44 -23.33 14.62
CA ARG A 448 -19.90 -23.83 13.36
C ARG A 448 -20.19 -22.88 12.20
N VAL A 449 -21.45 -22.49 12.04
CA VAL A 449 -21.87 -21.60 10.95
C VAL A 449 -21.28 -20.21 11.10
N GLN A 450 -21.22 -19.68 12.33
CA GLN A 450 -20.61 -18.38 12.60
C GLN A 450 -19.11 -18.38 12.27
N SER A 451 -18.38 -19.45 12.62
CA SER A 451 -16.96 -19.63 12.27
C SER A 451 -16.75 -19.76 10.76
N ALA A 452 -17.66 -20.44 10.06
CA ALA A 452 -17.66 -20.54 8.61
C ALA A 452 -17.93 -19.17 7.94
N GLU A 453 -18.90 -18.39 8.42
CA GLU A 453 -19.18 -17.03 7.94
C GLU A 453 -18.01 -16.07 8.23
N ALA A 454 -17.32 -16.21 9.37
CA ALA A 454 -16.10 -15.45 9.68
C ALA A 454 -14.99 -15.70 8.63
N SER A 455 -14.79 -16.98 8.29
CA SER A 455 -13.79 -17.40 7.30
C SER A 455 -14.15 -16.89 5.90
N LEU A 456 -15.44 -16.93 5.56
CA LEU A 456 -15.98 -16.38 4.32
C LEU A 456 -15.79 -14.85 4.23
N MET A 457 -16.11 -14.11 5.30
CA MET A 457 -15.94 -12.65 5.32
C MET A 457 -14.46 -12.27 5.13
N ARG A 458 -13.56 -12.87 5.92
CA ARG A 458 -12.10 -12.66 5.77
C ARG A 458 -11.63 -12.95 4.34
N SER A 459 -12.14 -14.03 3.74
CA SER A 459 -11.78 -14.36 2.36
C SER A 459 -12.25 -13.32 1.35
N HIS A 460 -13.47 -12.79 1.51
CA HIS A 460 -14.00 -11.74 0.65
C HIS A 460 -13.21 -10.43 0.75
N GLU A 461 -12.76 -10.08 1.95
CA GLU A 461 -11.92 -8.89 2.16
C GLU A 461 -10.56 -9.01 1.48
N LEU A 462 -9.89 -10.16 1.63
CA LEU A 462 -8.62 -10.43 0.97
C LEU A 462 -8.77 -10.43 -0.56
N ALA A 463 -9.85 -11.04 -1.08
CA ALA A 463 -10.15 -11.02 -2.50
C ALA A 463 -10.38 -9.60 -3.03
N LYS A 464 -11.11 -8.74 -2.29
CA LYS A 464 -11.31 -7.32 -2.65
C LYS A 464 -10.01 -6.52 -2.70
N ARG A 465 -9.04 -6.87 -1.86
CA ARG A 465 -7.69 -6.28 -1.84
C ARG A 465 -6.79 -6.79 -2.99
N GLY A 466 -7.30 -7.66 -3.85
CA GLY A 466 -6.54 -8.25 -4.95
C GLY A 466 -5.66 -9.43 -4.53
N ASP A 467 -5.91 -10.04 -3.37
CA ASP A 467 -5.21 -11.22 -2.87
C ASP A 467 -6.11 -12.48 -2.89
N PRO A 468 -6.24 -13.15 -4.05
CA PRO A 468 -7.04 -14.37 -4.18
C PRO A 468 -6.38 -15.58 -3.50
N ALA A 469 -5.06 -15.59 -3.31
CA ALA A 469 -4.34 -16.68 -2.66
C ALA A 469 -4.60 -16.68 -1.15
N GLY A 470 -4.48 -15.51 -0.50
CA GLY A 470 -4.86 -15.32 0.90
C GLY A 470 -6.35 -15.56 1.15
N ALA A 471 -7.21 -15.16 0.20
CA ALA A 471 -8.64 -15.47 0.25
C ALA A 471 -8.90 -16.97 0.25
N TRP A 472 -8.24 -17.72 -0.65
CA TRP A 472 -8.35 -19.18 -0.69
C TRP A 472 -7.85 -19.83 0.61
N GLU A 473 -6.70 -19.41 1.15
CA GLU A 473 -6.19 -19.98 2.41
C GLU A 473 -7.15 -19.78 3.58
N SER A 474 -7.79 -18.61 3.66
CA SER A 474 -8.77 -18.29 4.70
C SER A 474 -9.98 -19.22 4.61
N VAL A 475 -10.44 -19.51 3.39
CA VAL A 475 -11.53 -20.48 3.16
C VAL A 475 -11.07 -21.91 3.46
N GLU A 476 -9.86 -22.31 3.02
CA GLU A 476 -9.35 -23.67 3.19
C GLU A 476 -9.24 -24.07 4.68
N ARG A 477 -8.87 -23.13 5.56
CA ARG A 477 -8.85 -23.39 7.00
C ARG A 477 -10.24 -23.55 7.59
N GLY A 478 -11.17 -22.67 7.24
CA GLY A 478 -12.58 -22.82 7.66
C GLY A 478 -13.22 -24.11 7.11
N PHE A 479 -12.75 -24.58 5.95
CA PHE A 479 -13.22 -25.81 5.32
C PHE A 479 -12.78 -27.07 6.07
N ALA A 480 -11.57 -27.09 6.63
CA ALA A 480 -11.06 -28.22 7.40
C ALA A 480 -11.96 -28.54 8.60
N ASP A 481 -12.47 -27.49 9.26
CA ASP A 481 -13.38 -27.64 10.40
C ASP A 481 -14.82 -27.94 9.94
N TYR A 482 -15.25 -27.39 8.80
CA TYR A 482 -16.64 -27.42 8.32
C TYR A 482 -16.78 -27.76 6.82
N PRO A 483 -16.50 -29.01 6.40
CA PRO A 483 -16.45 -29.39 5.00
C PRO A 483 -17.84 -29.48 4.32
N ASP A 484 -18.89 -29.64 5.11
CA ASP A 484 -20.26 -29.82 4.62
C ASP A 484 -20.98 -28.49 4.31
N ASP A 485 -20.32 -27.33 4.46
CA ASP A 485 -20.95 -26.02 4.27
C ASP A 485 -21.05 -25.60 2.77
N PRO A 486 -22.26 -25.32 2.23
CA PRO A 486 -22.44 -25.01 0.82
C PRO A 486 -21.75 -23.72 0.33
N LYS A 487 -21.88 -22.59 1.05
CA LYS A 487 -21.26 -21.33 0.56
C LYS A 487 -19.75 -21.38 0.71
N LEU A 488 -19.23 -22.05 1.74
CA LEU A 488 -17.80 -22.21 1.93
C LEU A 488 -17.20 -23.09 0.83
N ASN A 489 -17.91 -24.14 0.41
CA ASN A 489 -17.57 -24.91 -0.79
C ASN A 489 -17.58 -24.08 -2.07
N GLN A 490 -18.59 -23.22 -2.25
CA GLN A 490 -18.67 -22.33 -3.42
C GLN A 490 -17.51 -21.33 -3.45
N ALA A 491 -17.27 -20.61 -2.35
CA ALA A 491 -16.16 -19.65 -2.25
C ALA A 491 -14.81 -20.35 -2.46
N ARG A 492 -14.64 -21.56 -1.93
CA ARG A 492 -13.44 -22.37 -2.16
C ARG A 492 -13.25 -22.69 -3.63
N ALA A 493 -14.30 -23.07 -4.35
CA ALA A 493 -14.25 -23.37 -5.78
C ALA A 493 -13.91 -22.12 -6.61
N ASP A 494 -14.53 -20.98 -6.27
CA ASP A 494 -14.30 -19.69 -6.92
C ASP A 494 -12.83 -19.25 -6.75
N TYR A 495 -12.31 -19.25 -5.52
CA TYR A 495 -10.92 -18.85 -5.26
C TYR A 495 -9.91 -19.89 -5.73
N THR A 496 -10.27 -21.18 -5.80
CA THR A 496 -9.43 -22.20 -6.44
C THR A 496 -9.18 -21.87 -7.91
N THR A 497 -10.19 -21.32 -8.58
CA THR A 497 -10.08 -20.91 -9.99
C THR A 497 -9.22 -19.65 -10.13
N GLN A 498 -9.37 -18.68 -9.22
CA GLN A 498 -8.62 -17.42 -9.25
C GLN A 498 -7.14 -17.58 -8.85
N ALA A 499 -6.83 -18.48 -7.92
CA ALA A 499 -5.47 -18.74 -7.43
C ALA A 499 -4.92 -20.10 -7.88
N ALA A 500 -5.18 -20.49 -9.14
CA ALA A 500 -4.97 -21.86 -9.63
C ALA A 500 -3.53 -22.40 -9.44
N GLU A 501 -2.51 -21.60 -9.74
CA GLU A 501 -1.09 -22.03 -9.60
C GLU A 501 -0.72 -22.26 -8.13
N PHE A 502 -1.06 -21.32 -7.25
CA PHE A 502 -0.81 -21.45 -5.81
C PHE A 502 -1.53 -22.66 -5.21
N VAL A 503 -2.82 -22.82 -5.51
CA VAL A 503 -3.62 -23.94 -5.00
C VAL A 503 -3.11 -25.28 -5.51
N ARG A 504 -2.66 -25.33 -6.76
CA ARG A 504 -2.02 -26.53 -7.33
C ARG A 504 -0.73 -26.87 -6.59
N SER A 505 0.14 -25.88 -6.33
CA SER A 505 1.38 -26.06 -5.59
C SER A 505 1.12 -26.63 -4.19
N VAL A 506 0.16 -26.05 -3.45
CA VAL A 506 -0.23 -26.50 -2.10
C VAL A 506 -0.82 -27.92 -2.11
N ARG A 507 -1.78 -28.19 -2.99
CA ARG A 507 -2.41 -29.54 -3.07
C ARG A 507 -1.42 -30.62 -3.46
N THR A 508 -0.51 -30.31 -4.38
CA THR A 508 0.55 -31.24 -4.78
C THR A 508 1.49 -31.52 -3.61
N ALA A 509 1.87 -30.49 -2.84
CA ALA A 509 2.66 -30.66 -1.63
C ALA A 509 1.96 -31.60 -0.63
N GLN A 510 0.70 -31.32 -0.28
CA GLN A 510 -0.08 -32.15 0.65
C GLN A 510 -0.26 -33.60 0.17
N GLU A 511 -0.38 -33.83 -1.14
CA GLU A 511 -0.45 -35.18 -1.70
C GLU A 511 0.89 -35.93 -1.57
N MET A 512 2.01 -35.26 -1.83
CA MET A 512 3.34 -35.84 -1.65
C MET A 512 3.65 -36.11 -0.18
N GLU A 513 3.22 -35.22 0.73
CA GLU A 513 3.27 -35.40 2.19
C GLU A 513 2.53 -36.69 2.60
N ARG A 514 1.27 -36.86 2.14
CA ARG A 514 0.49 -38.09 2.40
C ARG A 514 1.14 -39.36 1.85
N LYS A 515 1.86 -39.26 0.73
CA LYS A 515 2.63 -40.36 0.14
C LYS A 515 4.00 -40.61 0.81
N ARG A 516 4.32 -39.88 1.89
CA ARG A 516 5.62 -39.90 2.59
C ARG A 516 6.81 -39.54 1.69
N GLN A 517 6.58 -38.76 0.62
CA GLN A 517 7.64 -38.25 -0.25
C GLN A 517 8.10 -36.88 0.25
N ILE A 518 8.72 -36.88 1.43
CA ILE A 518 9.00 -35.70 2.24
C ILE A 518 9.85 -34.65 1.49
N GLY A 519 10.89 -35.07 0.76
CA GLY A 519 11.75 -34.16 0.00
C GLY A 519 11.02 -33.46 -1.17
N SER A 520 10.18 -34.20 -1.89
CA SER A 520 9.36 -33.63 -2.98
C SER A 520 8.27 -32.71 -2.42
N SER A 521 7.66 -33.09 -1.30
CA SER A 521 6.67 -32.26 -0.61
C SER A 521 7.24 -30.92 -0.17
N LEU A 522 8.47 -30.91 0.38
CA LEU A 522 9.16 -29.68 0.77
C LEU A 522 9.37 -28.74 -0.42
N ALA A 523 9.82 -29.28 -1.57
CA ALA A 523 10.02 -28.49 -2.78
C ALA A 523 8.73 -27.83 -3.27
N TRP A 524 7.59 -28.53 -3.18
CA TRP A 524 6.29 -27.98 -3.56
C TRP A 524 5.77 -26.93 -2.57
N TYR A 525 6.00 -27.09 -1.27
CA TYR A 525 5.67 -26.04 -0.30
C TYR A 525 6.55 -24.79 -0.47
N LEU A 526 7.83 -24.95 -0.79
CA LEU A 526 8.71 -23.82 -1.12
C LEU A 526 8.26 -23.09 -2.39
N ARG A 527 7.79 -23.83 -3.39
CA ARG A 527 7.16 -23.24 -4.57
C ARG A 527 5.88 -22.48 -4.21
N ALA A 528 5.03 -23.03 -3.34
CA ALA A 528 3.84 -22.32 -2.87
C ALA A 528 4.18 -21.00 -2.15
N LEU A 529 5.30 -20.94 -1.41
CA LEU A 529 5.80 -19.68 -0.83
C LEU A 529 6.37 -18.71 -1.86
N GLN A 530 6.91 -19.21 -2.97
CA GLN A 530 7.32 -18.36 -4.08
C GLN A 530 6.11 -17.73 -4.76
N ASP A 531 5.03 -18.50 -4.94
CA ASP A 531 3.77 -18.04 -5.53
C ASP A 531 3.01 -17.08 -4.58
N TYR A 532 3.02 -17.36 -3.27
CA TYR A 532 2.42 -16.50 -2.24
C TYR A 532 3.29 -16.46 -0.96
N PRO A 533 4.13 -15.42 -0.78
CA PRO A 533 5.09 -15.34 0.33
C PRO A 533 4.48 -15.31 1.74
N ASN A 534 3.24 -14.85 1.84
CA ASN A 534 2.50 -14.74 3.10
C ASN A 534 1.67 -15.98 3.42
N SER A 535 1.82 -17.08 2.65
CA SER A 535 1.13 -18.35 2.90
C SER A 535 1.45 -18.89 4.28
N GLU A 536 0.44 -19.08 5.12
CA GLU A 536 0.64 -19.77 6.40
C GLU A 536 0.54 -21.29 6.20
N ILE A 537 -0.31 -21.77 5.27
CA ILE A 537 -0.46 -23.21 5.01
C ILE A 537 0.87 -23.81 4.52
N ALA A 538 1.60 -23.10 3.66
CA ALA A 538 2.90 -23.56 3.18
C ALA A 538 3.98 -23.53 4.27
N ARG A 539 3.97 -22.52 5.15
CA ARG A 539 4.89 -22.44 6.30
C ARG A 539 4.65 -23.59 7.27
N ASP A 540 3.39 -23.84 7.64
CA ASP A 540 3.02 -24.94 8.52
C ASP A 540 3.41 -26.30 7.93
N GLY A 541 3.27 -26.47 6.61
CA GLY A 541 3.72 -27.67 5.90
C GLY A 541 5.24 -27.87 5.95
N ILE A 542 6.01 -26.80 5.75
CA ILE A 542 7.48 -26.83 5.86
C ILE A 542 7.92 -27.14 7.28
N ASP A 543 7.29 -26.54 8.28
CA ASP A 543 7.62 -26.77 9.69
C ASP A 543 7.35 -28.23 10.09
N ARG A 544 6.23 -28.82 9.65
CA ARG A 544 5.95 -30.26 9.86
C ARG A 544 6.99 -31.16 9.22
N ILE A 545 7.31 -30.91 7.95
CA ILE A 545 8.26 -31.73 7.18
C ILE A 545 9.68 -31.60 7.71
N SER A 546 10.11 -30.38 8.04
CA SER A 546 11.44 -30.14 8.60
C SER A 546 11.61 -30.81 9.96
N ALA A 547 10.57 -30.82 10.80
CA ALA A 547 10.58 -31.55 12.07
C ALA A 547 10.68 -33.08 11.88
N GLU A 548 10.11 -33.63 10.80
CA GLU A 548 10.23 -35.06 10.47
C GLU A 548 11.59 -35.43 9.87
N LEU A 549 12.25 -34.50 9.16
CA LEU A 549 13.60 -34.68 8.60
C LEU A 549 14.73 -34.56 9.64
N VAL A 550 14.49 -33.85 10.74
CA VAL A 550 15.48 -33.62 11.81
C VAL A 550 15.41 -34.72 12.90
N LYS A 551 14.36 -35.55 12.90
CA LYS A 551 14.29 -36.80 13.68
C LYS A 551 14.97 -37.94 12.95
#